data_AF-A0A9D0LZI1-F1
#
_entry.id   AF-A0A9D0LZI1-F1
#
_cell.length_a   1.000
_cell.length_b   1.000
_cell.length_c   1.000
_cell.angle_alpha   90.00
_cell.angle_beta   90.00
_cell.angle_gamma   90.00
#
_symmetry.space_group_name_H-M   'P 1'
#
loop_
_entity.id
_entity.type
_entity.pdbx_description
1 polymer ?
#
loop_
_entity_poly.entity_id
_entity_poly.type
_entity_poly.pdbx_seq_one_letter_code
_entity_poly.pdbx_strand_id
1 'polypeptide(L)'
;HRRSPAVRPALETIYARRHYVPPIVAKNPEALAIYERAIAASYDFFEAQRDSIGFSEAAYALTNAHEIELVERDEFTSFHHKAQMRLCYNAQEEIFDIVYEQVKQLRAMKVPGSEELLPPCATRFAMKIRPTCPEGDHFCGIKVWKLDFEEYKREI
;
A
#
# COMPACT_ATOMS: atom_id res chain seq x y z
N HIS A 1 4.71 9.87 -1.94
CA HIS A 1 4.63 10.84 -3.05
C HIS A 1 4.99 12.21 -2.50
N ARG A 2 5.93 12.96 -3.11
CA ARG A 2 6.46 14.21 -2.49
C ARG A 2 5.41 15.30 -2.31
N ARG A 3 4.34 15.26 -3.10
CA ARG A 3 3.21 16.20 -3.04
C ARG A 3 2.02 15.69 -2.21
N SER A 4 2.24 14.61 -1.45
CA SER A 4 1.27 14.02 -0.54
C SER A 4 1.73 14.22 0.89
N PRO A 5 1.51 15.42 1.47
CA PRO A 5 1.92 15.69 2.83
C PRO A 5 1.18 14.75 3.79
N ALA A 6 1.91 14.23 4.75
CA ALA A 6 1.36 13.32 5.74
C ALA A 6 2.02 13.53 7.10
N VAL A 7 1.22 13.37 8.15
CA VAL A 7 1.68 13.34 9.53
C VAL A 7 1.75 11.89 9.98
N ARG A 8 2.83 11.54 10.68
CA ARG A 8 3.01 10.23 11.32
C ARG A 8 2.97 10.49 12.83
N PRO A 9 1.94 10.01 13.55
CA PRO A 9 1.97 10.01 15.00
C PRO A 9 3.27 9.36 15.50
N ALA A 10 3.79 9.83 16.64
CA ALA A 10 4.98 9.23 17.22
C ALA A 10 4.71 7.76 17.52
N LEU A 11 5.56 6.85 17.03
CA LEU A 11 5.35 5.41 17.18
C LEU A 11 5.13 5.00 18.64
N GLU A 12 5.84 5.66 19.56
CA GLU A 12 5.70 5.46 21.01
C GLU A 12 4.27 5.68 21.53
N THR A 13 3.52 6.60 20.92
CA THR A 13 2.15 6.92 21.36
C THR A 13 1.10 5.93 20.85
N ILE A 14 1.40 5.22 19.75
CA ILE A 14 0.46 4.32 19.07
C ILE A 14 0.90 2.85 19.14
N TYR A 15 2.02 2.58 19.83
CA TYR A 15 2.63 1.26 19.85
C TYR A 15 1.66 0.20 20.39
N ALA A 16 1.52 -0.87 19.61
CA ALA A 16 0.86 -2.11 20.00
C ALA A 16 1.50 -3.27 19.23
N ARG A 17 1.43 -4.51 19.75
CA ARG A 17 1.86 -5.71 19.01
C ARG A 17 0.89 -6.02 17.88
N ARG A 18 0.96 -5.24 16.80
CA ARG A 18 0.14 -5.37 15.59
C ARG A 18 1.02 -5.36 14.35
N HIS A 19 0.84 -6.35 13.49
CA HIS A 19 1.62 -6.49 12.27
C HIS A 19 0.74 -6.93 11.11
N TYR A 20 1.14 -6.51 9.92
CA TYR A 20 0.51 -6.92 8.68
C TYR A 20 1.05 -8.26 8.19
N VAL A 21 0.18 -9.24 7.95
CA VAL A 21 0.56 -10.52 7.34
C VAL A 21 0.23 -10.48 5.84
N PRO A 22 1.23 -10.58 4.93
CA PRO A 22 0.97 -10.63 3.51
C PRO A 22 0.07 -11.81 3.12
N PRO A 23 -0.90 -11.66 2.19
CA PRO A 23 -1.83 -12.73 1.80
C PRO A 23 -1.11 -14.01 1.35
N ILE A 24 -0.02 -13.87 0.61
CA ILE A 24 0.81 -15.00 0.16
C ILE A 24 1.42 -15.79 1.33
N VAL A 25 1.75 -15.12 2.43
CA VAL A 25 2.25 -15.75 3.67
C VAL A 25 1.10 -16.43 4.40
N ALA A 26 -0.04 -15.74 4.54
CA ALA A 26 -1.23 -16.26 5.24
C ALA A 26 -1.78 -17.56 4.61
N LYS A 27 -1.66 -17.71 3.28
CA LYS A 27 -2.11 -18.91 2.56
C LYS A 27 -1.24 -20.15 2.76
N ASN A 28 -0.02 -20.00 3.26
CA ASN A 28 0.91 -21.11 3.50
C ASN A 28 1.15 -21.25 5.00
N PRO A 29 0.61 -22.31 5.65
CA PRO A 29 0.76 -22.51 7.09
C PRO A 29 2.20 -22.59 7.60
N GLU A 30 3.12 -23.15 6.79
CA GLU A 30 4.54 -23.24 7.16
C GLU A 30 5.21 -21.87 7.11
N ALA A 31 4.95 -21.11 6.03
CA ALA A 31 5.46 -19.75 5.89
C ALA A 31 4.90 -18.84 6.99
N LEU A 32 3.60 -18.94 7.29
CA LEU A 32 2.95 -18.21 8.37
C LEU A 32 3.59 -18.53 9.72
N ALA A 33 3.87 -19.81 10.01
CA ALA A 33 4.51 -20.20 11.26
C ALA A 33 5.94 -19.64 11.40
N ILE A 34 6.72 -19.61 10.32
CA ILE A 34 8.06 -18.99 10.32
C ILE A 34 7.95 -17.48 10.54
N TYR A 35 7.03 -16.85 9.82
CA TYR A 35 6.78 -15.43 9.85
C TYR A 35 6.37 -14.96 11.26
N GLU A 36 5.35 -15.58 11.86
CA GLU A 36 4.87 -15.24 13.20
C GLU A 36 5.94 -15.42 14.27
N ARG A 37 6.78 -16.46 14.18
CA ARG A 37 7.91 -16.63 15.11
C ARG A 37 8.93 -15.51 14.98
N ALA A 38 9.26 -15.07 13.77
CA ALA A 38 10.20 -13.98 13.55
C ALA A 38 9.66 -12.63 14.07
N ILE A 39 8.38 -12.36 13.82
CA ILE A 39 7.69 -11.18 14.34
C ILE A 39 7.65 -11.19 15.87
N ALA A 40 7.29 -12.33 16.48
CA ALA A 40 7.26 -12.46 17.93
C ALA A 40 8.63 -12.18 18.56
N ALA A 41 9.70 -12.77 18.01
CA ALA A 41 11.07 -12.54 18.50
C ALA A 41 11.50 -11.07 18.39
N SER A 42 11.12 -10.39 17.31
CA SER A 42 11.36 -8.95 17.12
C SER A 42 10.67 -8.10 18.19
N TYR A 43 9.40 -8.39 18.47
CA TYR A 43 8.66 -7.71 19.54
C TYR A 43 9.22 -7.99 20.93
N ASP A 44 9.54 -9.24 21.23
CA ASP A 44 10.08 -9.63 22.53
C ASP A 44 11.41 -8.92 22.80
N PHE A 45 12.28 -8.81 21.79
CA PHE A 45 13.51 -8.03 21.89
C PHE A 45 13.22 -6.54 22.11
N PHE A 46 12.32 -5.94 21.31
CA PHE A 46 11.95 -4.53 21.43
C PHE A 46 11.45 -4.20 22.85
N GLU A 47 10.51 -4.99 23.37
CA GLU A 47 9.91 -4.78 24.69
C GLU A 47 10.92 -4.98 25.82
N ALA A 48 11.83 -5.95 25.70
CA ALA A 48 12.87 -6.19 26.70
C ALA A 48 13.94 -5.08 26.74
N GLN A 49 14.18 -4.38 25.63
CA GLN A 49 15.28 -3.41 25.52
C GLN A 49 14.81 -1.94 25.61
N ARG A 50 13.56 -1.61 25.26
CA ARG A 50 13.08 -0.22 25.15
C ARG A 50 13.33 0.66 26.36
N ASP A 51 13.29 0.10 27.57
CA ASP A 51 13.53 0.88 28.81
C ASP A 51 15.02 1.09 29.08
N SER A 52 15.88 0.19 28.59
CA SER A 52 17.34 0.26 28.81
C SER A 52 18.05 1.09 27.76
N ILE A 53 17.66 0.98 26.49
CA ILE A 53 18.35 1.66 25.37
C ILE A 53 17.54 2.83 24.79
N GLY A 54 16.30 3.01 25.26
CA GLY A 54 15.36 4.02 24.75
C GLY A 54 14.42 3.46 23.67
N PHE A 55 13.21 4.05 23.60
CA PHE A 55 12.18 3.62 22.64
C PHE A 55 12.66 3.72 21.20
N SER A 56 13.25 4.85 20.83
CA SER A 56 13.67 5.15 19.44
C SER A 56 14.74 4.17 18.95
N GLU A 57 15.70 3.84 19.80
CA GLU A 57 16.80 2.92 19.53
C GLU A 57 16.29 1.48 19.50
N ALA A 58 15.43 1.09 20.43
CA ALA A 58 14.83 -0.25 20.42
C ALA A 58 13.92 -0.45 19.20
N ALA A 59 13.23 0.59 18.73
CA ALA A 59 12.30 0.50 17.60
C ALA A 59 12.96 0.00 16.30
N TYR A 60 14.29 0.10 16.15
CA TYR A 60 15.02 -0.50 15.04
C TYR A 60 14.93 -2.03 14.97
N ALA A 61 14.56 -2.68 16.08
CA ALA A 61 14.30 -4.12 16.09
C ALA A 61 12.91 -4.49 15.54
N LEU A 62 11.97 -3.54 15.47
CA LEU A 62 10.64 -3.79 14.89
C LEU A 62 10.77 -4.06 13.39
N THR A 63 10.03 -5.05 12.90
CA THR A 63 10.06 -5.40 11.48
C THR A 63 9.29 -4.40 10.61
N ASN A 64 9.53 -4.42 9.30
CA ASN A 64 8.75 -3.63 8.32
C ASN A 64 7.24 -3.97 8.31
N ALA A 65 6.84 -5.07 8.92
CA ALA A 65 5.44 -5.45 9.02
C ALA A 65 4.71 -4.80 10.19
N HIS A 66 5.44 -4.17 11.11
CA HIS A 66 4.83 -3.45 12.22
C HIS A 66 3.87 -2.38 11.70
N GLU A 67 2.65 -2.37 12.22
CA GLU A 67 1.65 -1.39 11.81
C GLU A 67 2.05 0.00 12.27
N ILE A 68 1.99 0.95 11.33
CA ILE A 68 2.18 2.36 11.60
C ILE A 68 0.94 3.13 11.16
N GLU A 69 0.70 4.26 11.81
CA GLU A 69 -0.39 5.15 11.43
C GLU A 69 0.14 6.31 10.57
N LEU A 70 -0.64 6.66 9.56
CA LEU A 70 -0.35 7.75 8.65
C LEU A 70 -1.62 8.55 8.40
N VAL A 71 -1.58 9.85 8.69
CA VAL A 71 -2.63 10.79 8.32
C VAL A 71 -2.15 11.59 7.12
N GLU A 72 -2.66 11.25 5.94
CA GLU A 72 -2.29 11.86 4.67
C GLU A 72 -3.36 12.84 4.22
N ARG A 73 -2.93 14.00 3.70
CA ARG A 73 -3.82 14.98 3.08
C ARG A 73 -3.33 15.26 1.67
N ASP A 74 -4.14 14.91 0.69
CA ASP A 74 -3.82 15.12 -0.71
C ASP A 74 -4.70 16.20 -1.34
N GLU A 75 -4.09 17.00 -2.19
CA GLU A 75 -4.82 17.68 -3.25
C GLU A 75 -5.16 16.66 -4.35
N PHE A 76 -6.30 16.82 -5.01
CA PHE A 76 -6.81 15.82 -5.94
C PHE A 76 -5.85 15.52 -7.11
N THR A 77 -5.11 16.51 -7.62
CA THR A 77 -4.11 16.27 -8.68
C THR A 77 -2.91 15.47 -8.18
N SER A 78 -2.49 15.70 -6.93
CA SER A 78 -1.42 14.94 -6.29
C SER A 78 -1.85 13.50 -6.00
N PHE A 79 -3.09 13.33 -5.53
CA PHE A 79 -3.68 12.00 -5.36
C PHE A 79 -3.84 11.27 -6.69
N HIS A 80 -4.23 11.96 -7.77
CA HIS A 80 -4.33 11.37 -9.11
C HIS A 80 -2.99 10.79 -9.58
N HIS A 81 -1.89 11.54 -9.42
CA HIS A 81 -0.55 11.01 -9.72
C HIS A 81 -0.19 9.80 -8.85
N LYS A 82 -0.54 9.83 -7.55
CA LYS A 82 -0.37 8.68 -6.65
C LYS A 82 -1.17 7.47 -7.14
N ALA A 83 -2.45 7.66 -7.46
CA ALA A 83 -3.35 6.63 -7.96
C ALA A 83 -2.80 6.00 -9.23
N GLN A 84 -2.34 6.78 -10.21
CA GLN A 84 -1.70 6.25 -11.40
C GLN A 84 -0.52 5.32 -11.05
N MET A 85 0.40 5.77 -10.21
CA MET A 85 1.60 4.98 -9.90
C MET A 85 1.35 3.74 -9.02
N ARG A 86 0.28 3.75 -8.19
CA ARG A 86 0.03 2.69 -7.19
C ARG A 86 -1.08 1.73 -7.58
N LEU A 87 -2.00 2.17 -8.43
CA LEU A 87 -2.93 1.31 -9.13
C LEU A 87 -2.30 0.81 -10.43
N CYS A 88 -1.09 0.28 -10.40
CA CYS A 88 -0.55 -0.52 -11.50
C CYS A 88 -0.34 -1.92 -10.94
N TYR A 89 -0.60 -2.98 -11.70
CA TYR A 89 -0.32 -4.34 -11.21
C TYR A 89 1.17 -4.63 -11.00
N ASN A 90 2.07 -3.78 -11.49
CA ASN A 90 3.49 -3.85 -11.13
C ASN A 90 3.80 -3.18 -9.78
N ALA A 91 2.86 -2.43 -9.21
CA ALA A 91 3.03 -1.89 -7.86
C ALA A 91 3.03 -3.03 -6.83
N GLN A 92 3.65 -2.79 -5.68
CA GLN A 92 3.56 -3.69 -4.53
C GLN A 92 2.09 -3.83 -4.11
N GLU A 93 1.69 -5.03 -3.69
CA GLU A 93 0.29 -5.36 -3.39
C GLU A 93 -0.29 -4.47 -2.28
N GLU A 94 0.45 -4.26 -1.20
CA GLU A 94 -0.03 -3.53 -0.03
C GLU A 94 -0.39 -2.08 -0.37
N ILE A 95 0.46 -1.40 -1.15
CA ILE A 95 0.19 -0.03 -1.56
C ILE A 95 -0.87 0.05 -2.65
N PHE A 96 -1.01 -1.00 -3.47
CA PHE A 96 -2.11 -1.10 -4.41
C PHE A 96 -3.44 -1.15 -3.65
N ASP A 97 -3.57 -2.05 -2.67
CA ASP A 97 -4.81 -2.27 -1.93
C ASP A 97 -5.23 -1.03 -1.15
N ILE A 98 -4.27 -0.37 -0.47
CA ILE A 98 -4.51 0.89 0.22
C ILE A 98 -5.08 1.95 -0.73
N VAL A 99 -4.48 2.11 -1.90
CA VAL A 99 -4.90 3.15 -2.85
C VAL A 99 -6.20 2.77 -3.57
N TYR A 100 -6.41 1.48 -3.85
CA TYR A 100 -7.66 0.98 -4.43
C TYR A 100 -8.84 1.25 -3.49
N GLU A 101 -8.69 0.93 -2.20
CA GLU A 101 -9.73 1.17 -1.21
C GLU A 101 -9.98 2.68 -1.00
N GLN A 102 -8.93 3.51 -1.00
CA GLN A 102 -9.07 4.98 -0.99
C GLN A 102 -9.90 5.48 -2.19
N VAL A 103 -9.60 5.02 -3.41
CA VAL A 103 -10.36 5.41 -4.61
C VAL A 103 -11.79 4.91 -4.55
N LYS A 104 -12.01 3.67 -4.10
CA LYS A 104 -13.33 3.08 -3.92
C LYS A 104 -14.19 3.91 -2.96
N GLN A 105 -13.64 4.36 -1.84
CA GLN A 105 -14.34 5.24 -0.90
C GLN A 105 -14.68 6.60 -1.55
N LEU A 106 -13.76 7.21 -2.30
CA LEU A 106 -14.02 8.46 -3.02
C LEU A 106 -15.15 8.32 -4.04
N ARG A 107 -15.19 7.21 -4.78
CA ARG A 107 -16.27 6.88 -5.73
C ARG A 107 -17.61 6.68 -5.03
N ALA A 108 -17.62 5.94 -3.92
CA ALA A 108 -18.82 5.72 -3.12
C ALA A 108 -19.40 7.05 -2.57
N MET A 109 -18.53 7.98 -2.18
CA MET A 109 -18.90 9.34 -1.77
C MET A 109 -19.26 10.27 -2.95
N LYS A 110 -19.17 9.79 -4.19
CA LYS A 110 -19.43 10.55 -5.42
C LYS A 110 -18.58 11.81 -5.56
N VAL A 111 -17.32 11.75 -5.12
CA VAL A 111 -16.38 12.87 -5.27
C VAL A 111 -16.13 13.11 -6.77
N PRO A 112 -16.31 14.34 -7.29
CA PRO A 112 -16.07 14.64 -8.70
C PRO A 112 -14.67 14.23 -9.16
N GLY A 113 -14.59 13.54 -10.30
CA GLY A 113 -13.32 13.07 -10.87
C GLY A 113 -12.73 11.80 -10.23
N SER A 114 -13.39 11.20 -9.24
CA SER A 114 -12.94 9.92 -8.63
C SER A 114 -12.91 8.75 -9.61
N GLU A 115 -13.75 8.79 -10.65
CA GLU A 115 -13.76 7.82 -11.75
C GLU A 115 -12.47 7.86 -12.61
N GLU A 116 -11.78 8.99 -12.63
CA GLU A 116 -10.54 9.19 -13.39
C GLU A 116 -9.29 8.71 -12.64
N LEU A 117 -9.44 8.30 -11.37
CA LEU A 117 -8.36 7.76 -10.55
C LEU A 117 -8.09 6.31 -10.95
N LEU A 118 -7.28 6.14 -12.00
CA LEU A 118 -7.00 4.87 -12.66
C LEU A 118 -5.49 4.70 -12.93
N PRO A 119 -5.02 3.48 -13.24
CA PRO A 119 -3.66 3.24 -13.72
C PRO A 119 -3.27 4.13 -14.91
N PRO A 120 -1.96 4.32 -15.16
CA PRO A 120 -1.49 5.12 -16.29
C PRO A 120 -1.91 4.53 -17.64
N CYS A 121 -2.07 3.21 -17.73
CA CYS A 121 -2.51 2.57 -18.97
C CYS A 121 -3.96 2.89 -19.34
N ALA A 122 -4.83 3.10 -18.35
CA ALA A 122 -6.22 3.54 -18.57
C ALA A 122 -6.27 4.99 -19.07
N THR A 123 -5.53 5.91 -18.44
CA THR A 123 -5.42 7.30 -18.89
C THR A 123 -4.90 7.38 -20.33
N ARG A 124 -3.83 6.63 -20.65
CA ARG A 124 -3.26 6.59 -22.01
C ARG A 124 -4.24 6.00 -23.02
N PHE A 125 -5.01 4.99 -22.63
CA PHE A 125 -6.04 4.40 -23.48
C PHE A 125 -7.15 5.41 -23.82
N ALA A 126 -7.67 6.12 -22.82
CA ALA A 126 -8.67 7.17 -23.00
C ALA A 126 -8.17 8.29 -23.93
N MET A 127 -6.89 8.66 -23.81
CA MET A 127 -6.25 9.67 -24.66
C MET A 127 -5.76 9.13 -26.03
N LYS A 128 -6.00 7.84 -26.35
CA LYS A 128 -5.54 7.19 -27.59
C LYS A 128 -4.02 7.23 -27.80
N ILE A 129 -3.24 7.27 -26.72
CA ILE A 129 -1.77 7.30 -26.76
C ILE A 129 -1.22 5.88 -26.87
N ARG A 130 -0.25 5.67 -27.78
CA ARG A 130 0.48 4.40 -27.97
C ARG A 130 1.95 4.53 -27.53
N PRO A 131 2.56 3.48 -26.95
CA PRO A 131 1.91 2.23 -26.49
C PRO A 131 0.97 2.49 -25.31
N THR A 132 -0.13 1.74 -25.19
CA THR A 132 -1.15 1.99 -24.15
C THR A 132 -0.60 1.70 -22.76
N CYS A 133 0.06 0.56 -22.57
CA CYS A 133 0.82 0.31 -21.36
C CYS A 133 2.15 1.09 -21.41
N PRO A 134 2.46 1.91 -20.40
CA PRO A 134 3.74 2.64 -20.35
C PRO A 134 4.92 1.77 -19.89
N GLU A 135 4.66 0.59 -19.31
CA GLU A 135 5.68 -0.29 -18.71
C GLU A 135 6.53 -1.05 -19.73
N GLY A 136 6.14 -1.03 -21.01
CA GLY A 136 6.89 -1.70 -22.09
C GLY A 136 7.03 -3.19 -21.86
N ASP A 137 8.28 -3.67 -21.76
CA ASP A 137 8.62 -5.08 -21.51
C ASP A 137 8.15 -5.57 -20.14
N HIS A 138 7.90 -4.66 -19.19
CA HIS A 138 7.30 -4.96 -17.90
C HIS A 138 5.77 -4.95 -17.94
N PHE A 139 5.15 -5.16 -19.09
CA PHE A 139 3.69 -5.27 -19.16
C PHE A 139 3.19 -6.37 -18.21
N CYS A 140 2.26 -6.01 -17.32
CA CYS A 140 1.70 -6.92 -16.31
C CYS A 140 0.87 -8.09 -16.88
N GLY A 141 0.79 -8.24 -18.21
CA GLY A 141 0.03 -9.30 -18.89
C GLY A 141 -1.48 -9.02 -19.02
N ILE A 142 -2.03 -8.08 -18.25
CA ILE A 142 -3.46 -7.81 -18.18
C ILE A 142 -3.78 -6.46 -18.83
N LYS A 143 -4.79 -6.43 -19.70
CA LYS A 143 -5.29 -5.19 -20.32
C LYS A 143 -6.19 -4.43 -19.35
N VAL A 144 -5.62 -3.93 -18.26
CA VAL A 144 -6.33 -3.27 -17.16
C VAL A 144 -7.26 -2.15 -17.64
N TRP A 145 -6.87 -1.41 -18.68
CA TRP A 145 -7.67 -0.34 -19.30
C TRP A 145 -8.97 -0.80 -19.99
N LYS A 146 -9.26 -2.10 -19.99
CA LYS A 146 -10.52 -2.69 -20.47
C LYS A 146 -11.39 -3.26 -19.36
N LEU A 147 -10.92 -3.25 -18.12
CA LEU A 147 -11.65 -3.75 -16.96
C LEU A 147 -12.46 -2.62 -16.36
N ASP A 148 -13.63 -2.95 -15.84
CA ASP A 148 -14.34 -2.05 -14.94
C ASP A 148 -13.60 -1.98 -13.60
N PHE A 149 -13.77 -0.87 -12.87
CA PHE A 149 -13.05 -0.67 -11.60
C PHE A 149 -13.36 -1.75 -10.55
N GLU A 150 -14.56 -2.32 -10.56
CA GLU A 150 -14.94 -3.41 -9.64
C GLU A 150 -14.32 -4.76 -9.99
N GLU A 151 -13.96 -4.97 -11.26
CA GLU A 151 -13.20 -6.14 -11.74
C GLU A 151 -11.70 -5.96 -11.51
N TYR A 152 -11.27 -4.71 -11.33
CA TYR A 152 -9.88 -4.31 -11.20
C TYR A 152 -9.31 -4.58 -9.79
N LYS A 153 -9.20 -5.86 -9.43
CA LYS A 153 -8.68 -6.31 -8.13
C LYS A 153 -7.38 -7.09 -8.30
N ARG A 154 -6.57 -7.15 -7.25
CA ARG A 154 -5.45 -8.11 -7.15
C ARG A 154 -5.93 -9.30 -6.33
N GLU A 155 -6.17 -10.42 -7.00
CA GLU A 155 -6.41 -11.68 -6.34
C GLU A 155 -5.10 -12.50 -6.44
N ILE A 156 -4.40 -12.63 -5.31
CA ILE A 156 -3.36 -13.65 -5.11
C ILE A 156 -4.07 -14.89 -4.57
#